data_AF-A0A0C9QLE9-F1
#
_entry.id   AF-A0A0C9QLE9-F1
#
_cell.length_a   1.000
_cell.length_b   1.000
_cell.length_c   1.000
_cell.angle_alpha   90.00
_cell.angle_beta   90.00
_cell.angle_gamma   90.00
#
_symmetry.space_group_name_H-M   'P 1'
#
loop_
_entity.id
_entity.type
_entity.pdbx_description
1 polymer ?
#
loop_
_entity_poly.entity_id
_entity_poly.type
_entity_poly.pdbx_seq_one_letter_code
_entity_poly.pdbx_strand_id
1 'polypeptide(L)'
;MSQKGDQSSQLSGFSGFSVIRSSSPQPQEIIQSSKQGDTEKLINDVTECEETITEAARVRLIQECLEEVANDADALPPETSSKLRHILQVQSVDKYLRIAVNIADGSQTQLLGITDVSRPELSFDEKKMVKAEVETRIQEKCQRFITKYEEFGGNIKEAMDVNRSRCRLALCRIDESLLSDWKEKLGEVCNEYQRDVMKLAELLEDWKRLKYDDVEEINVKKAETKRLQSQLAELQARLSKISCTIKMFKETPRTIAAFKSISHDLDERIAGVEGEIKKKKLLKKQYEDLQGTEYDEVLKRYLDLCATIKKEERLLEML
;
A
#
# COMPACT_ATOMS: atom_id res chain seq x y z
N MET A 1 -12.68 32.62 -42.75
CA MET A 1 -11.35 32.40 -43.39
C MET A 1 -10.44 31.91 -42.27
N SER A 2 -10.31 30.58 -42.10
CA SER A 2 -9.11 29.79 -42.44
C SER A 2 -7.84 30.42 -41.86
N GLN A 3 -7.12 29.80 -40.92
CA GLN A 3 -6.55 28.45 -41.02
C GLN A 3 -6.56 27.69 -39.69
N LYS A 4 -6.83 26.38 -39.82
CA LYS A 4 -6.72 25.34 -38.80
C LYS A 4 -5.26 24.96 -38.59
N GLY A 5 -4.87 24.81 -37.33
CA GLY A 5 -3.75 23.98 -36.91
C GLY A 5 -4.32 22.83 -36.09
N ASP A 6 -4.11 21.60 -36.53
CA ASP A 6 -4.17 20.40 -35.71
C ASP A 6 -3.22 19.36 -36.34
N GLN A 7 -2.19 19.03 -35.58
CA GLN A 7 -1.25 17.95 -35.82
C GLN A 7 -1.57 16.81 -34.85
N SER A 8 -1.30 15.58 -35.30
CA SER A 8 -1.22 14.35 -34.51
C SER A 8 -2.59 13.76 -34.10
N SER A 9 -2.89 12.47 -34.22
CA SER A 9 -2.02 11.30 -34.38
C SER A 9 -2.81 10.20 -35.10
N GLN A 10 -2.17 9.55 -36.07
CA GLN A 10 -2.63 8.31 -36.67
C GLN A 10 -2.40 7.18 -35.66
N LEU A 11 -3.48 6.65 -35.08
CA LEU A 11 -3.45 5.38 -34.36
C LEU A 11 -3.57 4.26 -35.40
N SER A 12 -2.43 3.63 -35.69
CA SER A 12 -2.34 2.35 -36.38
C SER A 12 -3.06 1.27 -35.57
N GLY A 13 -4.14 0.74 -36.13
CA GLY A 13 -4.80 -0.46 -35.63
C GLY A 13 -3.90 -1.68 -35.85
N PHE A 14 -3.30 -2.18 -34.78
CA PHE A 14 -2.75 -3.54 -34.72
C PHE A 14 -3.84 -4.49 -34.25
N SER A 15 -4.65 -5.02 -35.19
CA SER A 15 -5.52 -6.17 -34.93
C SER A 15 -4.72 -7.46 -35.10
N GLY A 16 -4.04 -7.90 -34.04
CA GLY A 16 -3.39 -9.20 -33.95
C GLY A 16 -4.30 -10.24 -33.30
N PHE A 17 -5.46 -10.54 -33.89
CA PHE A 17 -6.22 -11.74 -33.49
C PHE A 17 -5.60 -12.94 -34.21
N SER A 18 -4.75 -13.68 -33.51
CA SER A 18 -4.38 -15.04 -33.92
C SER A 18 -5.61 -15.92 -33.78
N VAL A 19 -6.34 -16.08 -34.88
CA VAL A 19 -7.40 -17.08 -35.05
C VAL A 19 -6.76 -18.46 -34.92
N ILE A 20 -6.95 -19.11 -33.77
CA ILE A 20 -6.70 -20.54 -33.60
C ILE A 20 -7.74 -21.25 -34.47
N ARG A 21 -7.32 -21.68 -35.68
CA ARG A 21 -8.08 -22.60 -36.51
C ARG A 21 -8.25 -23.92 -35.75
N SER A 22 -9.44 -24.12 -35.21
CA SER A 22 -9.94 -25.43 -34.80
C SER A 22 -9.96 -26.34 -36.04
N SER A 23 -8.99 -27.23 -36.12
CA SER A 23 -8.95 -28.28 -37.14
C SER A 23 -9.74 -29.45 -36.58
N SER A 24 -10.96 -29.64 -37.07
CA SER A 24 -11.69 -30.90 -36.88
C SER A 24 -10.87 -32.05 -37.48
N PRO A 25 -10.73 -33.20 -36.78
CA PRO A 25 -10.15 -34.38 -37.37
C PRO A 25 -11.21 -35.09 -38.23
N GLN A 26 -10.99 -35.14 -39.55
CA GLN A 26 -11.59 -36.18 -40.38
C GLN A 26 -10.71 -37.45 -40.32
N PRO A 27 -11.32 -38.64 -40.39
CA PRO A 27 -10.67 -39.90 -40.07
C PRO A 27 -9.75 -40.32 -41.21
N GLN A 28 -8.44 -40.39 -40.94
CA GLN A 28 -7.49 -41.02 -41.85
C GLN A 28 -7.30 -42.49 -41.50
N GLU A 29 -7.29 -43.25 -42.58
CA GLU A 29 -7.29 -44.69 -42.67
C GLU A 29 -6.07 -45.34 -42.04
N ILE A 30 -6.32 -46.58 -41.64
CA ILE A 30 -5.40 -47.61 -41.21
C ILE A 30 -4.17 -47.65 -42.14
N ILE A 31 -3.02 -47.21 -41.65
CA ILE A 31 -1.71 -47.59 -42.20
C ILE A 31 -0.94 -48.30 -41.09
N GLN A 32 -0.94 -49.63 -41.17
CA GLN A 32 0.01 -50.48 -40.47
C GLN A 32 1.41 -50.21 -41.04
N SER A 33 2.22 -49.43 -40.33
CA SER A 33 3.66 -49.32 -40.62
C SER A 33 4.49 -49.41 -39.35
N SER A 34 5.18 -50.54 -39.22
CA SER A 34 6.38 -50.82 -38.40
C SER A 34 6.42 -50.31 -36.95
N LYS A 35 5.78 -51.04 -36.02
CA LYS A 35 5.91 -50.88 -34.56
C LYS A 35 7.36 -50.98 -34.02
N GLN A 36 8.29 -51.55 -34.78
CA GLN A 36 9.69 -51.74 -34.38
C GLN A 36 10.50 -50.42 -34.37
N GLY A 37 10.11 -49.44 -35.19
CA GLY A 37 10.81 -48.15 -35.28
C GLY A 37 10.53 -47.19 -34.13
N ASP A 38 9.35 -47.30 -33.49
CA ASP A 38 8.97 -46.41 -32.38
C ASP A 38 9.58 -46.85 -31.05
N THR A 39 9.78 -48.15 -30.85
CA THR A 39 10.50 -48.68 -29.69
C THR A 39 11.99 -48.37 -29.74
N GLU A 40 12.61 -48.40 -30.92
CA GLU A 40 14.03 -48.04 -31.08
C GLU A 40 14.26 -46.54 -30.90
N LYS A 41 13.34 -45.69 -31.36
CA LYS A 41 13.37 -44.23 -31.08
C LYS A 41 13.24 -43.95 -29.59
N LEU A 42 12.27 -44.57 -28.91
CA LEU A 42 12.09 -44.40 -27.47
C LEU A 42 13.33 -44.86 -26.68
N ILE A 43 13.98 -45.95 -27.09
CA ILE A 43 15.23 -46.42 -26.48
C ILE A 43 16.37 -45.42 -26.70
N ASN A 44 16.45 -44.78 -27.88
CA ASN A 44 17.45 -43.75 -28.16
C ASN A 44 17.21 -42.47 -27.35
N ASP A 45 15.95 -42.03 -27.24
CA ASP A 45 15.58 -40.86 -26.44
C ASP A 45 15.86 -41.09 -24.94
N VAL A 46 15.62 -42.32 -24.45
CA VAL A 46 15.97 -42.71 -23.07
C VAL A 46 17.49 -42.72 -22.87
N THR A 47 18.28 -43.18 -23.84
CA THR A 47 19.75 -43.11 -23.72
C THR A 47 20.26 -41.68 -23.74
N GLU A 48 19.70 -40.79 -24.57
CA GLU A 48 20.03 -39.38 -24.56
C GLU A 48 19.65 -38.71 -23.23
N CYS A 49 18.52 -39.13 -22.64
CA CYS A 49 18.11 -38.69 -21.31
C CYS A 49 19.06 -39.19 -20.20
N GLU A 50 19.48 -40.46 -20.24
CA GLU A 50 20.48 -41.00 -19.30
C GLU A 50 21.84 -40.28 -19.43
N GLU A 51 22.28 -40.01 -20.66
CA GLU A 51 23.52 -39.27 -20.93
C GLU A 51 23.42 -37.83 -20.41
N THR A 52 22.32 -37.12 -20.65
CA THR A 52 22.11 -35.76 -20.14
C THR A 52 21.97 -35.71 -18.61
N ILE A 53 21.32 -36.69 -17.98
CA ILE A 53 21.22 -36.78 -16.51
C ILE A 53 22.59 -37.07 -15.90
N THR A 54 23.36 -38.00 -16.48
CA THR A 54 24.70 -38.34 -15.99
C THR A 54 25.69 -37.19 -16.21
N GLU A 55 25.58 -36.46 -17.31
CA GLU A 55 26.35 -35.24 -17.55
C GLU A 55 25.98 -34.13 -16.56
N ALA A 56 24.69 -33.89 -16.33
CA ALA A 56 24.23 -32.94 -15.32
C ALA A 56 24.70 -33.32 -13.90
N ALA A 57 24.69 -34.61 -13.56
CA ALA A 57 25.20 -35.11 -12.28
C ALA A 57 26.73 -34.92 -12.16
N ARG A 58 27.50 -35.15 -13.23
CA ARG A 58 28.95 -34.86 -13.26
C ARG A 58 29.23 -33.38 -13.06
N VAL A 59 28.50 -32.51 -13.76
CA VAL A 59 28.65 -31.05 -13.63
C VAL A 59 28.30 -30.59 -12.21
N ARG A 60 27.25 -31.14 -11.59
CA ARG A 60 26.90 -30.85 -10.19
C ARG A 60 27.98 -31.30 -9.21
N LEU A 61 28.51 -32.51 -9.36
CA LEU A 61 29.59 -33.01 -8.52
C LEU A 61 30.82 -32.11 -8.59
N ILE A 62 31.18 -31.67 -9.81
CA ILE A 62 32.30 -30.75 -10.02
C ILE A 62 32.00 -29.39 -9.35
N GLN A 63 30.79 -28.86 -9.49
CA GLN A 63 30.40 -27.59 -8.87
C GLN A 63 30.47 -27.67 -7.33
N GLU A 64 29.95 -28.74 -6.72
CA GLU A 64 30.01 -28.97 -5.28
C GLU A 64 31.46 -29.08 -4.78
N CYS A 65 32.33 -29.80 -5.50
CA CYS A 65 33.74 -29.88 -5.15
C CYS A 65 34.44 -28.52 -5.29
N LEU A 66 34.07 -27.72 -6.28
CA LEU A 66 34.59 -26.38 -6.49
C LEU A 66 34.18 -25.42 -5.35
N GLU A 67 32.94 -25.55 -4.86
CA GLU A 67 32.43 -24.80 -3.71
C GLU A 67 33.11 -25.20 -2.40
N GLU A 68 33.36 -26.50 -2.17
CA GLU A 68 34.10 -26.99 -1.00
C GLU A 68 35.56 -26.50 -1.01
N VAL A 69 36.24 -26.60 -2.14
CA VAL A 69 37.64 -26.15 -2.31
C VAL A 69 37.76 -24.62 -2.17
N ALA A 70 36.72 -23.85 -2.51
CA ALA A 70 36.68 -22.39 -2.30
C ALA A 70 36.45 -21.98 -0.83
N ASN A 71 35.93 -22.90 0.00
CA ASN A 71 35.60 -22.68 1.40
C ASN A 71 36.64 -23.26 2.36
N ASP A 72 37.40 -24.28 1.96
CA ASP A 72 38.50 -24.84 2.75
C ASP A 72 39.71 -23.88 2.74
N ALA A 73 40.03 -23.30 3.90
CA ALA A 73 41.10 -22.32 4.08
C ALA A 73 42.51 -22.89 3.89
N ASP A 74 42.65 -24.22 4.01
CA ASP A 74 43.94 -24.94 3.97
C ASP A 74 44.23 -25.60 2.61
N ALA A 75 43.25 -25.65 1.69
CA ALA A 75 43.37 -26.39 0.42
C ALA A 75 44.07 -25.59 -0.70
N LEU A 76 44.01 -24.25 -0.65
CA LEU A 76 44.58 -23.37 -1.68
C LEU A 76 45.22 -22.13 -1.04
N PRO A 77 46.19 -21.49 -1.73
CA PRO A 77 46.70 -20.19 -1.32
C PRO A 77 45.56 -19.17 -1.13
N PRO A 78 45.60 -18.32 -0.09
CA PRO A 78 44.49 -17.42 0.28
C PRO A 78 44.12 -16.42 -0.83
N GLU A 79 45.08 -16.07 -1.68
CA GLU A 79 44.86 -15.22 -2.86
C GLU A 79 44.11 -15.94 -3.99
N THR A 80 44.30 -17.26 -4.13
CA THR A 80 43.63 -18.07 -5.15
C THR A 80 42.23 -18.50 -4.68
N SER A 81 42.06 -18.82 -3.40
CA SER A 81 40.75 -19.16 -2.82
C SER A 81 39.79 -17.96 -2.78
N SER A 82 40.30 -16.76 -2.49
CA SER A 82 39.51 -15.51 -2.55
C SER A 82 39.08 -15.15 -3.97
N LYS A 83 39.96 -15.32 -4.98
CA LYS A 83 39.59 -15.17 -6.40
C LYS A 83 38.58 -16.22 -6.85
N LEU A 84 38.74 -17.49 -6.45
CA LEU A 84 37.81 -18.57 -6.78
C LEU A 84 36.42 -18.35 -6.17
N ARG A 85 36.36 -17.92 -4.91
CA ARG A 85 35.12 -17.53 -4.23
C ARG A 85 34.44 -16.36 -4.93
N HIS A 86 35.21 -15.37 -5.38
CA HIS A 86 34.68 -14.27 -6.16
C HIS A 86 34.10 -14.77 -7.50
N ILE A 87 34.78 -15.66 -8.23
CA ILE A 87 34.28 -16.27 -9.47
C ILE A 87 32.96 -17.04 -9.26
N LEU A 88 32.88 -17.85 -8.20
CA LEU A 88 31.67 -18.61 -7.85
C LEU A 88 30.49 -17.68 -7.53
N GLN A 89 30.75 -16.60 -6.78
CA GLN A 89 29.74 -15.58 -6.49
C GLN A 89 29.28 -14.89 -7.77
N VAL A 90 30.19 -14.51 -8.65
CA VAL A 90 29.86 -13.91 -9.96
C VAL A 90 29.02 -14.87 -10.82
N GLN A 91 29.35 -16.17 -10.85
CA GLN A 91 28.57 -17.18 -11.57
C GLN A 91 27.16 -17.36 -10.98
N SER A 92 27.02 -17.29 -9.66
CA SER A 92 25.71 -17.36 -9.01
C SER A 92 24.82 -16.16 -9.40
N VAL A 93 25.42 -14.96 -9.47
CA VAL A 93 24.74 -13.72 -9.89
C VAL A 93 24.41 -13.75 -11.38
N ASP A 94 25.28 -14.30 -12.23
CA ASP A 94 25.04 -14.50 -13.66
C ASP A 94 23.83 -15.43 -13.94
N LYS A 95 23.61 -16.47 -13.11
CA LYS A 95 22.41 -17.32 -13.21
C LYS A 95 21.12 -16.50 -13.04
N TYR A 96 21.10 -15.50 -12.16
CA TYR A 96 19.95 -14.62 -11.95
C TYR A 96 19.83 -13.52 -13.01
N LEU A 97 20.95 -13.05 -13.57
CA LEU A 97 20.96 -12.11 -14.70
C LEU A 97 20.47 -12.74 -16.00
N ARG A 98 20.82 -14.01 -16.30
CA ARG A 98 20.38 -14.70 -17.53
C ARG A 98 18.89 -15.00 -17.58
N ILE A 99 18.21 -15.12 -16.44
CA ILE A 99 16.75 -15.27 -16.40
C ILE A 99 16.05 -14.01 -16.94
N ALA A 100 16.71 -12.84 -16.92
CA ALA A 100 16.18 -11.59 -17.46
C ALA A 100 16.41 -11.39 -18.97
N VAL A 101 17.21 -12.24 -19.63
CA VAL A 101 17.63 -12.04 -21.04
C VAL A 101 17.19 -13.21 -21.91
N ASN A 102 15.91 -13.23 -22.25
CA ASN A 102 15.41 -13.88 -23.46
C ASN A 102 14.15 -13.15 -23.93
N ILE A 103 14.30 -11.85 -24.18
CA ILE A 103 13.33 -11.06 -24.94
C ILE A 103 13.92 -10.97 -26.35
N ALA A 104 13.14 -11.36 -27.35
CA ALA A 104 13.54 -11.70 -28.72
C ALA A 104 14.18 -10.58 -29.56
N ASP A 105 14.46 -9.42 -28.98
CA ASP A 105 15.18 -8.33 -29.64
C ASP A 105 16.53 -8.15 -28.95
N GLY A 106 17.62 -8.18 -29.73
CA GLY A 106 19.03 -8.15 -29.31
C GLY A 106 19.50 -6.94 -28.48
N SER A 107 18.60 -6.25 -27.80
CA SER A 107 18.87 -5.32 -26.71
C SER A 107 18.93 -6.07 -25.37
N GLN A 108 20.14 -6.22 -24.84
CA GLN A 108 20.38 -6.67 -23.46
C GLN A 108 19.63 -5.74 -22.49
N THR A 109 18.54 -6.22 -21.89
CA THR A 109 17.83 -5.49 -20.84
C THR A 109 18.60 -5.62 -19.52
N GLN A 110 19.10 -4.48 -19.04
CA GLN A 110 19.88 -4.36 -17.82
C GLN A 110 18.96 -4.54 -16.60
N LEU A 111 19.14 -5.59 -15.81
CA LEU A 111 18.63 -5.59 -14.45
C LEU A 111 19.58 -4.73 -13.61
N LEU A 112 19.13 -3.51 -13.26
CA LEU A 112 19.86 -2.53 -12.42
C LEU A 112 21.14 -1.89 -13.02
N GLY A 113 21.30 -1.84 -14.34
CA GLY A 113 22.40 -1.07 -14.97
C GLY A 113 23.80 -1.68 -14.84
N ILE A 114 23.91 -2.92 -14.37
CA ILE A 114 25.19 -3.64 -14.28
C ILE A 114 25.38 -4.41 -15.60
N THR A 115 26.25 -3.89 -16.47
CA THR A 115 26.48 -4.43 -17.82
C THR A 115 27.53 -5.53 -17.88
N ASP A 116 28.43 -5.63 -16.92
CA ASP A 116 29.40 -6.72 -16.86
C ASP A 116 30.00 -6.76 -15.46
N VAL A 117 29.84 -7.89 -14.77
CA VAL A 117 30.68 -8.16 -13.59
C VAL A 117 32.02 -8.62 -14.14
N SER A 118 33.08 -7.85 -13.87
CA SER A 118 34.45 -8.18 -14.27
C SER A 118 34.71 -9.66 -13.99
N ARG A 119 35.05 -10.45 -15.02
CA ARG A 119 35.40 -11.86 -14.88
C ARG A 119 36.85 -11.91 -14.40
N PRO A 120 37.14 -12.09 -13.09
CA PRO A 120 38.52 -12.31 -12.68
C PRO A 120 39.01 -13.58 -13.37
N GLU A 121 40.03 -13.45 -14.21
CA GLU A 121 40.65 -14.58 -14.88
C GLU A 121 41.71 -15.18 -13.95
N LEU A 122 41.57 -16.47 -13.64
CA LEU A 122 42.63 -17.22 -12.98
C LEU A 122 43.82 -17.35 -13.94
N SER A 123 45.03 -17.13 -13.41
CA SER A 123 46.28 -17.40 -14.12
C SER A 123 46.37 -18.89 -14.50
N PHE A 124 47.19 -19.23 -15.50
CA PHE A 124 47.38 -20.61 -15.95
C PHE A 124 47.84 -21.53 -14.81
N ASP A 125 48.73 -21.04 -13.94
CA ASP A 125 49.21 -21.81 -12.79
C ASP A 125 48.14 -21.96 -11.70
N GLU A 126 47.35 -20.90 -11.44
CA GLU A 126 46.22 -20.93 -10.51
C GLU A 126 45.13 -21.92 -11.00
N LYS A 127 44.84 -21.96 -12.31
CA LYS A 127 43.90 -22.92 -12.91
C LYS A 127 44.37 -24.36 -12.76
N LYS A 128 45.68 -24.60 -12.92
CA LYS A 128 46.26 -25.94 -12.77
C LYS A 128 46.21 -26.41 -11.31
N MET A 129 46.45 -25.51 -10.35
CA MET A 129 46.33 -25.81 -8.92
C MET A 129 44.88 -26.10 -8.51
N VAL A 130 43.92 -25.25 -8.91
CA VAL A 130 42.49 -25.48 -8.65
C VAL A 130 42.03 -26.79 -9.29
N LYS A 131 42.48 -27.09 -10.51
CA LYS A 131 42.17 -28.35 -11.17
C LYS A 131 42.72 -29.56 -10.39
N ALA A 132 43.98 -29.51 -9.97
CA ALA A 132 44.59 -30.60 -9.21
C ALA A 132 43.86 -30.83 -7.87
N GLU A 133 43.49 -29.76 -7.18
CA GLU A 133 42.79 -29.84 -5.89
C GLU A 133 41.32 -30.30 -6.03
N VAL A 134 40.65 -29.91 -7.11
CA VAL A 134 39.30 -30.42 -7.41
C VAL A 134 39.36 -31.90 -7.82
N GLU A 135 40.38 -32.33 -8.56
CA GLU A 135 40.59 -33.73 -8.92
C GLU A 135 40.84 -34.59 -7.68
N THR A 136 41.69 -34.15 -6.74
CA THR A 136 41.90 -34.86 -5.46
C THR A 136 40.62 -34.93 -4.65
N ARG A 137 39.84 -33.85 -4.54
CA ARG A 137 38.57 -33.83 -3.79
C ARG A 137 37.50 -34.74 -4.40
N ILE A 138 37.40 -34.77 -5.73
CA ILE A 138 36.53 -35.70 -6.46
C ILE A 138 36.97 -37.14 -6.18
N GLN A 139 38.28 -37.42 -6.27
CA GLN A 139 38.82 -38.75 -6.00
C GLN A 139 38.53 -39.20 -4.55
N GLU A 140 38.66 -38.32 -3.57
CA GLU A 140 38.30 -38.58 -2.17
C GLU A 140 36.80 -38.84 -1.98
N LYS A 141 35.93 -38.07 -2.65
CA LYS A 141 34.47 -38.30 -2.61
C LYS A 141 34.09 -39.63 -3.26
N CYS A 142 34.67 -39.94 -4.41
CA CYS A 142 34.50 -41.23 -5.08
C CYS A 142 34.98 -42.37 -4.18
N GLN A 143 36.16 -42.26 -3.58
CA GLN A 143 36.70 -43.29 -2.70
C GLN A 143 35.86 -43.45 -1.42
N ARG A 144 35.36 -42.37 -0.83
CA ARG A 144 34.42 -42.42 0.29
C ARG A 144 33.11 -43.08 -0.10
N PHE A 145 32.59 -42.79 -1.28
CA PHE A 145 31.38 -43.42 -1.80
C PHE A 145 31.58 -44.92 -2.03
N ILE A 146 32.68 -45.30 -2.68
CA ILE A 146 33.12 -46.69 -2.90
C ILE A 146 33.18 -47.44 -1.56
N THR A 147 33.88 -46.87 -0.57
CA THR A 147 34.04 -47.50 0.75
C THR A 147 32.70 -47.70 1.45
N LYS A 148 31.83 -46.68 1.45
CA LYS A 148 30.48 -46.79 2.03
C LYS A 148 29.64 -47.82 1.28
N TYR A 149 29.74 -47.86 -0.04
CA TYR A 149 28.99 -48.81 -0.86
C TYR A 149 29.42 -50.25 -0.59
N GLU A 150 30.72 -50.49 -0.41
CA GLU A 150 31.25 -51.79 0.02
C GLU A 150 30.82 -52.16 1.44
N GLU A 151 30.80 -51.20 2.37
CA GLU A 151 30.29 -51.38 3.75
C GLU A 151 28.80 -51.77 3.79
N PHE A 152 27.98 -51.23 2.88
CA PHE A 152 26.58 -51.61 2.72
C PHE A 152 26.37 -52.95 1.98
N GLY A 153 27.45 -53.70 1.70
CA GLY A 153 27.40 -55.01 1.06
C GLY A 153 27.32 -54.97 -0.47
N GLY A 154 27.58 -53.81 -1.08
CA GLY A 154 27.62 -53.64 -2.53
C GLY A 154 28.92 -54.15 -3.14
N ASN A 155 28.83 -54.93 -4.21
CA ASN A 155 30.00 -55.35 -4.99
C ASN A 155 30.26 -54.34 -6.12
N ILE A 156 31.33 -53.56 -6.01
CA ILE A 156 31.71 -52.56 -7.02
C ILE A 156 32.08 -53.20 -8.34
N LYS A 157 32.64 -54.42 -8.32
CA LYS A 157 32.91 -55.16 -9.56
C LYS A 157 31.60 -55.47 -10.29
N GLU A 158 30.54 -55.81 -9.57
CA GLU A 158 29.21 -56.05 -10.15
C GLU A 158 28.53 -54.74 -10.63
N ALA A 159 28.76 -53.62 -9.94
CA ALA A 159 28.22 -52.32 -10.36
C ALA A 159 28.92 -51.76 -11.63
N MET A 160 30.23 -51.99 -11.78
CA MET A 160 30.98 -51.58 -12.96
C MET A 160 30.79 -52.52 -14.16
N ASP A 161 30.49 -53.81 -13.93
CA ASP A 161 30.28 -54.80 -15.01
C ASP A 161 28.90 -54.69 -15.70
N VAL A 162 28.02 -53.82 -15.22
CA VAL A 162 26.63 -53.68 -15.73
C VAL A 162 26.49 -52.49 -16.67
N ASN A 163 27.50 -52.24 -17.50
CA ASN A 163 27.34 -51.34 -18.62
C ASN A 163 26.67 -52.07 -19.80
N ARG A 164 25.31 -51.99 -19.85
CA ARG A 164 24.47 -51.72 -21.05
C ARG A 164 23.09 -52.39 -21.11
N SER A 165 22.75 -53.38 -20.27
CA SER A 165 21.61 -54.25 -20.61
C SER A 165 20.56 -54.49 -19.55
N ARG A 166 20.77 -54.28 -18.25
CA ARG A 166 19.75 -54.69 -17.24
C ARG A 166 18.52 -53.78 -17.21
N CYS A 167 18.68 -52.46 -17.22
CA CYS A 167 17.57 -51.51 -17.35
C CYS A 167 16.95 -51.55 -18.77
N ARG A 168 17.78 -51.66 -19.81
CA ARG A 168 17.33 -51.82 -21.22
C ARG A 168 16.50 -53.08 -21.45
N LEU A 169 16.91 -54.23 -20.92
CA LEU A 169 16.15 -55.49 -21.00
C LEU A 169 14.89 -55.45 -20.13
N ALA A 170 14.93 -54.76 -18.99
CA ALA A 170 13.75 -54.60 -18.15
C ALA A 170 12.69 -53.74 -18.86
N LEU A 171 13.09 -52.63 -19.48
CA LEU A 171 12.21 -51.77 -20.30
C LEU A 171 11.63 -52.53 -21.51
N CYS A 172 12.44 -53.33 -22.22
CA CYS A 172 11.95 -54.18 -23.31
C CYS A 172 11.04 -55.33 -22.86
N ARG A 173 10.97 -55.62 -21.54
CA ARG A 173 10.11 -56.67 -20.95
C ARG A 173 8.87 -56.11 -20.25
N ILE A 174 8.73 -54.78 -20.15
CA ILE A 174 7.50 -54.17 -19.63
C ILE A 174 6.43 -54.40 -20.69
N ASP A 175 5.36 -55.07 -20.27
CA ASP A 175 4.22 -55.37 -21.10
C ASP A 175 3.61 -54.07 -21.65
N GLU A 176 3.36 -53.98 -22.96
CA GLU A 176 2.82 -52.76 -23.61
C GLU A 176 1.50 -52.32 -22.97
N SER A 177 0.76 -53.27 -22.40
CA SER A 177 -0.45 -53.06 -21.60
C SER A 177 -0.18 -52.18 -20.37
N LEU A 178 0.84 -52.52 -19.58
CA LEU A 178 1.20 -51.81 -18.35
C LEU A 178 1.71 -50.39 -18.66
N LEU A 179 2.45 -50.23 -19.76
CA LEU A 179 2.93 -48.91 -20.21
C LEU A 179 1.76 -48.01 -20.63
N SER A 180 0.74 -48.59 -21.26
CA SER A 180 -0.48 -47.88 -21.66
C SER A 180 -1.30 -47.44 -20.45
N ASP A 181 -1.44 -48.29 -19.43
CA ASP A 181 -2.13 -47.96 -18.17
C ASP A 181 -1.44 -46.81 -17.42
N TRP A 182 -0.10 -46.81 -17.37
CA TRP A 182 0.66 -45.73 -16.73
C TRP A 182 0.59 -44.43 -17.53
N LYS A 183 0.57 -44.51 -18.85
CA LYS A 183 0.37 -43.34 -19.72
C LYS A 183 -1.01 -42.72 -19.50
N GLU A 184 -2.05 -43.55 -19.37
CA GLU A 184 -3.41 -43.08 -19.06
C GLU A 184 -3.47 -42.41 -17.69
N LYS A 185 -2.95 -43.07 -16.64
CA LYS A 185 -2.86 -42.48 -15.29
C LYS A 185 -2.09 -41.16 -15.25
N LEU A 186 -0.98 -41.09 -15.98
CA LEU A 186 -0.21 -39.84 -16.06
C LEU A 186 -1.01 -38.75 -16.78
N GLY A 187 -1.74 -39.12 -17.83
CA GLY A 187 -2.65 -38.23 -18.53
C GLY A 187 -3.77 -37.70 -17.63
N GLU A 188 -4.37 -38.55 -16.80
CA GLU A 188 -5.39 -38.15 -15.82
C GLU A 188 -4.85 -37.13 -14.81
N VAL A 189 -3.67 -37.39 -14.23
CA VAL A 189 -3.02 -36.47 -13.29
C VAL A 189 -2.67 -35.14 -13.95
N CYS A 190 -2.15 -35.16 -15.19
CA CYS A 190 -1.87 -33.94 -15.94
C CYS A 190 -3.15 -33.14 -16.23
N ASN A 191 -4.25 -33.81 -16.59
CA ASN A 191 -5.54 -33.17 -16.83
C ASN A 191 -6.16 -32.60 -15.55
N GLU A 192 -5.97 -33.26 -14.41
CA GLU A 192 -6.38 -32.75 -13.10
C GLU A 192 -5.58 -31.51 -12.71
N TYR A 193 -4.25 -31.58 -12.82
CA TYR A 193 -3.38 -30.43 -12.59
C TYR A 193 -3.75 -29.24 -13.50
N GLN A 194 -4.01 -29.49 -14.79
CA GLN A 194 -4.42 -28.45 -15.72
C GLN A 194 -5.77 -27.82 -15.31
N ARG A 195 -6.74 -28.63 -14.88
CA ARG A 195 -8.03 -28.11 -14.36
C ARG A 195 -7.83 -27.27 -13.12
N ASP A 196 -6.96 -27.67 -12.21
CA ASP A 196 -6.72 -26.94 -10.97
C ASP A 196 -5.96 -25.63 -11.21
N VAL A 197 -5.01 -25.62 -12.15
CA VAL A 197 -4.36 -24.38 -12.61
C VAL A 197 -5.38 -23.42 -13.22
N MET A 198 -6.33 -23.91 -14.02
CA MET A 198 -7.40 -23.08 -14.58
C MET A 198 -8.30 -22.50 -13.48
N LYS A 199 -8.72 -23.30 -12.50
CA LYS A 199 -9.51 -22.81 -11.35
C LYS A 199 -8.74 -21.77 -10.54
N LEU A 200 -7.45 -21.97 -10.30
CA LEU A 200 -6.61 -21.01 -9.59
C LEU A 200 -6.49 -19.69 -10.37
N ALA A 201 -6.36 -19.75 -11.70
CA ALA A 201 -6.35 -18.55 -12.54
C ALA A 201 -7.68 -17.79 -12.48
N GLU A 202 -8.82 -18.47 -12.52
CA GLU A 202 -10.15 -17.87 -12.34
C GLU A 202 -10.29 -17.19 -10.98
N LEU A 203 -9.91 -17.89 -9.90
CA LEU A 203 -9.90 -17.35 -8.54
C LEU A 203 -9.01 -16.10 -8.40
N LEU A 204 -7.86 -16.08 -9.09
CA LEU A 204 -6.96 -14.93 -9.06
C LEU A 204 -7.56 -13.72 -9.77
N GLU A 205 -8.26 -13.94 -10.89
CA GLU A 205 -8.94 -12.87 -11.62
C GLU A 205 -10.16 -12.35 -10.85
N ASP A 206 -10.91 -13.24 -10.19
CA ASP A 206 -12.00 -12.85 -9.27
C ASP A 206 -11.47 -12.02 -8.09
N TRP A 207 -10.35 -12.43 -7.51
CA TRP A 207 -9.71 -11.66 -6.44
C TRP A 207 -9.23 -10.29 -6.92
N LYS A 208 -8.65 -10.22 -8.12
CA LYS A 208 -8.23 -8.97 -8.74
C LYS A 208 -9.42 -8.04 -8.99
N ARG A 209 -10.51 -8.56 -9.56
CA ARG A 209 -11.77 -7.81 -9.77
C ARG A 209 -12.33 -7.27 -8.47
N LEU A 210 -12.40 -8.11 -7.44
CA LEU A 210 -12.87 -7.71 -6.10
C LEU A 210 -11.98 -6.63 -5.49
N LYS A 211 -10.65 -6.75 -5.65
CA LYS A 211 -9.68 -5.84 -5.03
C LYS A 211 -9.59 -4.48 -5.74
N TYR A 212 -9.69 -4.46 -7.06
CA TYR A 212 -9.51 -3.25 -7.85
C TYR A 212 -10.86 -2.63 -8.21
N ASP A 213 -11.73 -3.36 -8.89
CA ASP A 213 -12.96 -2.78 -9.44
C ASP A 213 -13.99 -2.50 -8.34
N ASP A 214 -14.30 -3.49 -7.49
CA ASP A 214 -15.36 -3.34 -6.48
C ASP A 214 -14.93 -2.38 -5.36
N VAL A 215 -13.67 -2.44 -4.91
CA VAL A 215 -13.15 -1.54 -3.88
C VAL A 215 -13.03 -0.12 -4.39
N GLU A 216 -12.62 0.09 -5.66
CA GLU A 216 -12.61 1.42 -6.27
C GLU A 216 -14.02 1.99 -6.35
N GLU A 217 -15.00 1.22 -6.80
CA GLU A 217 -16.40 1.65 -6.84
C GLU A 217 -16.94 2.02 -5.45
N ILE A 218 -16.65 1.19 -4.43
CA ILE A 218 -17.05 1.47 -3.04
C ILE A 218 -16.39 2.76 -2.54
N ASN A 219 -15.10 2.97 -2.84
CA ASN A 219 -14.38 4.17 -2.43
C ASN A 219 -14.94 5.42 -3.09
N VAL A 220 -15.29 5.35 -4.39
CA VAL A 220 -15.94 6.45 -5.12
C VAL A 220 -17.29 6.78 -4.49
N LYS A 221 -18.16 5.78 -4.26
CA LYS A 221 -19.46 5.98 -3.60
C LYS A 221 -19.31 6.59 -2.19
N LYS A 222 -18.31 6.16 -1.44
CA LYS A 222 -18.02 6.70 -0.09
C LYS A 222 -17.54 8.15 -0.16
N ALA A 223 -16.71 8.49 -1.13
CA ALA A 223 -16.26 9.86 -1.37
C ALA A 223 -17.43 10.78 -1.76
N GLU A 224 -18.33 10.31 -2.64
CA GLU A 224 -19.56 11.04 -3.00
C GLU A 224 -20.47 11.26 -1.80
N THR A 225 -20.67 10.23 -0.98
CA THR A 225 -21.47 10.33 0.25
C THR A 225 -20.89 11.38 1.20
N LYS A 226 -19.57 11.42 1.36
CA LYS A 226 -18.88 12.44 2.17
C LYS A 226 -19.01 13.84 1.58
N ARG A 227 -18.93 13.97 0.25
CA ARG A 227 -19.17 15.23 -0.45
C ARG A 227 -20.59 15.75 -0.20
N LEU A 228 -21.59 14.88 -0.32
CA LEU A 228 -22.99 15.21 -0.05
C LEU A 228 -23.20 15.60 1.42
N GLN A 229 -22.59 14.88 2.36
CA GLN A 229 -22.66 15.20 3.79
C GLN A 229 -22.08 16.60 4.09
N SER A 230 -20.98 16.97 3.43
CA SER A 230 -20.39 18.31 3.54
C SER A 230 -21.33 19.40 3.00
N GLN A 231 -21.91 19.17 1.81
CA GLN A 231 -22.87 20.12 1.21
C GLN A 231 -24.12 20.30 2.08
N LEU A 232 -24.62 19.22 2.69
CA LEU A 232 -25.74 19.29 3.62
C LEU A 232 -25.40 20.16 4.85
N ALA A 233 -24.22 19.96 5.44
CA ALA A 233 -23.75 20.73 6.58
C ALA A 233 -23.60 22.23 6.23
N GLU A 234 -23.09 22.55 5.04
CA GLU A 234 -22.99 23.92 4.55
C GLU A 234 -24.38 24.57 4.42
N LEU A 235 -25.33 23.87 3.80
CA LEU A 235 -26.71 24.35 3.67
C LEU A 235 -27.38 24.53 5.03
N GLN A 236 -27.16 23.63 5.98
CA GLN A 236 -27.68 23.73 7.34
C GLN A 236 -27.09 24.95 8.08
N ALA A 237 -25.79 25.23 7.90
CA ALA A 237 -25.15 26.42 8.45
C ALA A 237 -25.73 27.71 7.84
N ARG A 238 -25.95 27.75 6.51
CA ARG A 238 -26.59 28.87 5.82
C ARG A 238 -28.02 29.09 6.30
N LEU A 239 -28.81 28.03 6.45
CA LEU A 239 -30.17 28.09 6.97
C LEU A 239 -30.19 28.64 8.40
N SER A 240 -29.28 28.17 9.25
CA SER A 240 -29.15 28.63 10.63
C SER A 240 -28.80 30.12 10.70
N LYS A 241 -27.89 30.59 9.84
CA LYS A 241 -27.54 32.01 9.71
C LYS A 241 -28.77 32.86 9.34
N ILE A 242 -29.52 32.46 8.31
CA ILE A 242 -30.72 33.18 7.87
C ILE A 242 -31.78 33.19 8.99
N SER A 243 -31.99 32.05 9.66
CA SER A 243 -32.93 31.94 10.79
C SER A 243 -32.56 32.91 11.92
N CYS A 244 -31.28 32.99 12.27
CA CYS A 244 -30.77 33.94 13.26
C CYS A 244 -31.01 35.39 12.83
N THR A 245 -30.72 35.73 11.57
CA THR A 245 -30.95 37.08 11.03
C THR A 245 -32.44 37.46 11.09
N ILE A 246 -33.35 36.54 10.76
CA ILE A 246 -34.80 36.78 10.85
C ILE A 246 -35.22 37.02 12.30
N LYS A 247 -34.69 36.25 13.27
CA LYS A 247 -34.96 36.45 14.70
C LYS A 247 -34.50 37.83 15.16
N MET A 248 -33.27 38.21 14.83
CA MET A 248 -32.75 39.55 15.15
C MET A 248 -33.64 40.64 14.55
N PHE A 249 -34.03 40.51 13.28
CA PHE A 249 -34.90 41.48 12.63
C PHE A 249 -36.28 41.59 13.29
N LYS A 250 -36.84 40.49 13.81
CA LYS A 250 -38.10 40.48 14.57
C LYS A 250 -37.95 41.04 15.98
N GLU A 251 -36.78 40.92 16.60
CA GLU A 251 -36.49 41.48 17.92
C GLU A 251 -36.28 43.01 17.85
N THR A 252 -35.61 43.52 16.81
CA THR A 252 -35.37 44.96 16.60
C THR A 252 -36.62 45.86 16.80
N PRO A 253 -37.78 45.62 16.17
CA PRO A 253 -38.96 46.47 16.37
C PRO A 253 -39.52 46.38 17.79
N ARG A 254 -39.39 45.23 18.47
CA ARG A 254 -39.78 45.10 19.88
C ARG A 254 -38.88 45.96 20.77
N THR A 255 -37.57 45.92 20.53
CA THR A 255 -36.60 46.75 21.26
C THR A 255 -36.83 48.24 20.99
N ILE A 256 -37.09 48.64 19.74
CA ILE A 256 -37.43 50.03 19.39
C ILE A 256 -38.74 50.47 20.07
N ALA A 257 -39.77 49.62 20.08
CA ALA A 257 -41.04 49.92 20.73
C ALA A 257 -40.85 50.10 22.25
N ALA A 258 -40.08 49.23 22.90
CA ALA A 258 -39.73 49.36 24.31
C ALA A 258 -38.98 50.67 24.59
N PHE A 259 -37.99 51.00 23.75
CA PHE A 259 -37.24 52.26 23.89
C PHE A 259 -38.12 53.50 23.75
N LYS A 260 -39.05 53.51 22.77
CA LYS A 260 -40.03 54.60 22.62
C LYS A 260 -40.94 54.74 23.84
N SER A 261 -41.41 53.62 24.39
CA SER A 261 -42.25 53.64 25.60
C SER A 261 -41.49 54.22 26.80
N ILE A 262 -40.22 53.86 26.98
CA ILE A 262 -39.38 54.38 28.06
C ILE A 262 -39.11 55.88 27.84
N SER A 263 -38.79 56.29 26.62
CA SER A 263 -38.58 57.71 26.30
C SER A 263 -39.81 58.55 26.64
N HIS A 264 -41.00 58.04 26.32
CA HIS A 264 -42.25 58.73 26.63
C HIS A 264 -42.49 58.85 28.15
N ASP A 265 -42.30 57.77 28.92
CA ASP A 265 -42.40 57.80 30.40
C ASP A 265 -41.39 58.79 31.01
N LEU A 266 -40.17 58.85 30.46
CA LEU A 266 -39.16 59.82 30.88
C LEU A 266 -39.58 61.26 30.59
N ASP A 267 -40.11 61.53 29.39
CA ASP A 267 -40.59 62.87 29.03
C ASP A 267 -41.75 63.32 29.94
N GLU A 268 -42.69 62.42 30.25
CA GLU A 268 -43.77 62.70 31.19
C GLU A 268 -43.25 63.00 32.60
N ARG A 269 -42.29 62.20 33.10
CA ARG A 269 -41.64 62.45 34.39
C ARG A 269 -40.89 63.77 34.42
N ILE A 270 -40.15 64.09 33.35
CA ILE A 270 -39.42 65.37 33.22
C ILE A 270 -40.42 66.52 33.26
N ALA A 271 -41.49 66.46 32.46
CA ALA A 271 -42.52 67.49 32.46
C ALA A 271 -43.19 67.66 33.84
N GLY A 272 -43.44 66.55 34.55
CA GLY A 272 -43.94 66.57 35.92
C GLY A 272 -42.98 67.28 36.88
N VAL A 273 -41.71 66.90 36.87
CA VAL A 273 -40.65 67.52 37.70
C VAL A 273 -40.48 68.99 37.36
N GLU A 274 -40.50 69.38 36.08
CA GLU A 274 -40.45 70.78 35.67
C GLU A 274 -41.67 71.57 36.19
N GLY A 275 -42.85 70.95 36.15
CA GLY A 275 -44.06 71.51 36.75
C GLY A 275 -43.92 71.74 38.25
N GLU A 276 -43.39 70.76 38.97
CA GLU A 276 -43.08 70.89 40.41
C GLU A 276 -42.05 71.99 40.68
N ILE A 277 -40.99 72.08 39.88
CA ILE A 277 -39.98 73.13 39.98
C ILE A 277 -40.62 74.50 39.77
N LYS A 278 -41.48 74.66 38.75
CA LYS A 278 -42.21 75.92 38.50
C LYS A 278 -43.10 76.28 39.69
N LYS A 279 -43.85 75.32 40.23
CA LYS A 279 -44.70 75.51 41.41
C LYS A 279 -43.89 75.91 42.64
N LYS A 280 -42.76 75.23 42.91
CA LYS A 280 -41.85 75.56 44.02
C LYS A 280 -41.21 76.94 43.83
N LYS A 281 -40.83 77.32 42.60
CA LYS A 281 -40.33 78.67 42.29
C LYS A 281 -41.39 79.74 42.53
N LEU A 282 -42.64 79.50 42.14
CA LEU A 282 -43.75 80.43 42.39
C LEU A 282 -44.00 80.57 43.90
N LEU A 283 -44.04 79.46 44.63
CA LEU A 283 -44.20 79.47 46.08
C LEU A 283 -43.05 80.21 46.75
N LYS A 284 -41.81 80.00 46.30
CA LYS A 284 -40.64 80.74 46.78
C LYS A 284 -40.80 82.25 46.57
N LYS A 285 -41.24 82.68 45.39
CA LYS A 285 -41.53 84.10 45.11
C LYS A 285 -42.63 84.64 46.03
N GLN A 286 -43.71 83.90 46.23
CA GLN A 286 -44.76 84.30 47.18
C GLN A 286 -44.20 84.47 48.60
N TYR A 287 -43.35 83.54 49.06
CA TYR A 287 -42.66 83.70 50.35
C TYR A 287 -41.73 84.92 50.38
N GLU A 288 -40.98 85.18 49.30
CA GLU A 288 -40.13 86.39 49.17
C GLU A 288 -40.98 87.68 49.16
N ASP A 289 -42.17 87.68 48.55
CA ASP A 289 -43.09 88.82 48.54
C ASP A 289 -43.78 89.04 49.91
N LEU A 290 -43.97 87.96 50.68
CA LEU A 290 -44.43 88.01 52.08
C LEU A 290 -43.31 88.42 53.06
N GLN A 291 -42.06 88.44 52.60
CA GLN A 291 -40.91 88.86 53.37
C GLN A 291 -40.99 90.38 53.60
N GLY A 292 -41.06 90.80 54.87
CA GLY A 292 -41.33 92.20 55.25
C GLY A 292 -42.80 92.54 55.54
N THR A 293 -43.68 91.54 55.64
CA THR A 293 -45.05 91.72 56.19
C THR A 293 -45.06 91.63 57.72
N GLU A 294 -46.19 91.98 58.34
CA GLU A 294 -46.41 91.85 59.80
C GLU A 294 -46.07 90.47 60.35
N TYR A 295 -46.13 89.42 59.52
CA TYR A 295 -45.78 88.06 59.91
C TYR A 295 -44.28 87.90 60.22
N ASP A 296 -43.39 88.55 59.45
CA ASP A 296 -41.95 88.57 59.74
C ASP A 296 -41.64 89.38 61.00
N GLU A 297 -42.38 90.46 61.24
CA GLU A 297 -42.25 91.23 62.49
C GLU A 297 -42.75 90.44 63.70
N VAL A 298 -43.85 89.71 63.57
CA VAL A 298 -44.38 88.81 64.61
C VAL A 298 -43.41 87.66 64.86
N LEU A 299 -42.84 87.06 63.82
CA LEU A 299 -41.84 86.00 63.94
C LEU A 299 -40.56 86.53 64.61
N LYS A 300 -40.11 87.73 64.24
CA LYS A 300 -38.96 88.39 64.86
C LYS A 300 -39.21 88.70 66.33
N ARG A 301 -40.38 89.25 66.67
CA ARG A 301 -40.79 89.49 68.06
C ARG A 301 -40.90 88.19 68.86
N TYR A 302 -41.41 87.11 68.27
CA TYR A 302 -41.50 85.80 68.91
C TYR A 302 -40.11 85.21 69.17
N LEU A 303 -39.19 85.31 68.21
CA LEU A 303 -37.79 84.90 68.38
C LEU A 303 -37.08 85.74 69.43
N ASP A 304 -37.30 87.05 69.47
CA ASP A 304 -36.76 87.95 70.49
C ASP A 304 -37.32 87.61 71.89
N LEU A 305 -38.62 87.32 71.99
CA LEU A 305 -39.26 86.85 73.22
C LEU A 305 -38.67 85.51 73.69
N CYS A 306 -38.51 84.55 72.78
CA CYS A 306 -37.88 83.26 73.10
C CYS A 306 -36.42 83.42 73.54
N ALA A 307 -35.67 84.32 72.92
CA ALA A 307 -34.30 84.63 73.32
C ALA A 307 -34.25 85.31 74.70
N THR A 308 -35.24 86.13 75.03
CA THR A 308 -35.39 86.79 76.33
C THR A 308 -35.76 85.78 77.42
N ILE A 309 -36.74 84.91 77.16
CA ILE A 309 -37.11 83.81 78.08
C ILE A 309 -35.90 82.91 78.33
N LYS A 310 -35.15 82.51 77.30
CA LYS A 310 -33.92 81.73 77.48
C LYS A 310 -32.83 82.45 78.28
N LYS A 311 -32.77 83.78 78.23
CA LYS A 311 -31.84 84.57 79.07
C LYS A 311 -32.33 84.62 80.51
N GLU A 312 -33.63 84.79 80.74
CA GLU A 312 -34.22 84.75 82.08
C GLU A 312 -34.12 83.37 82.72
N GLU A 313 -34.37 82.29 81.97
CA GLU A 313 -34.12 80.91 82.43
C GLU A 313 -32.67 80.72 82.86
N ARG A 314 -31.69 81.19 82.07
CA ARG A 314 -30.28 81.13 82.48
C ARG A 314 -29.94 81.99 83.69
N LEU A 315 -30.62 83.12 83.88
CA LEU A 315 -30.44 83.97 85.06
C LEU A 315 -31.08 83.36 86.31
N LEU A 316 -32.22 82.69 86.16
CA LEU A 316 -32.88 81.91 87.21
C LEU A 316 -32.11 80.66 87.59
N GLU A 317 -31.42 80.01 86.65
CA GLU A 317 -30.51 78.89 86.94
C GLU A 317 -29.21 79.32 87.66
N MET A 318 -28.88 80.61 87.68
CA MET A 318 -27.71 81.18 88.39
C MET A 318 -28.04 81.76 89.77
N LEU A 319 -29.31 81.73 90.19
CA LEU A 319 -29.82 82.22 91.47
C LEU A 319 -30.14 81.05 92.40
#